data_AF-A0A453EVA9-F1
#
_entry.id   AF-A0A453EVA9-F1
#
_cell.length_a   1.000
_cell.length_b   1.000
_cell.length_c   1.000
_cell.angle_alpha   90.00
_cell.angle_beta   90.00
_cell.angle_gamma   90.00
#
_symmetry.space_group_name_H-M   'P 1'
#
loop_
_entity.id
_entity.type
_entity.pdbx_description
1 polymer ?
#
loop_
_entity_poly.entity_id
_entity_poly.type
_entity_poly.pdbx_seq_one_letter_code
_entity_poly.pdbx_strand_id
1 'polypeptide(L)'
;MRSGGVAEVIDLSSDDDEESLPFPSTSSVTVAPSSARDVKPYELADVKPLLYPIQPPGCYALVPVKDEDPVPLPLAAEAPRVLPPPRLCRQFWKSGEYVVARRNPDADAPGGRNRLRINPKFLHSNATSHKWAFGAIAELLDNAIDEVNNGATFVRVNKFTNPRDGSPSLLVQDDGGGMDPDALRCCMSFGFSDKQSDAFIGQYGNGFKTSTMRLGADVIVFTQNQKNWTPTRSIGLLSYTFLMETGCDDVLVPTVDYQYDLTTASYTQLLRHNQKLFSSNLAILSKWSPFASEAELLKQFDDIGEHGTKIIVFNLWFNDDGDMELDFNSDKKDILITGAQKKVKTNKHEKLVTQDYIANRLRYSLRAYASILYLRVPDSFRIILRGKDVEPHNVVNDLLYRECVLYKPQIAGLPELSIVTTIGFVKGAPDTDVQGFNVYHKNRLITPFWKVASNSYGKGRGVVGILDASFIKPTHDKQDFEKSVLHQRLENRLKEMTYEY
;
A
#
# COMPACT_ATOMS: atom_id res chain seq x y z
N MET A 1 -10.80 -35.99 40.27
CA MET A 1 -9.54 -35.91 39.49
C MET A 1 -9.58 -34.64 38.63
N ARG A 2 -8.42 -34.05 38.31
CA ARG A 2 -8.30 -32.92 37.37
C ARG A 2 -7.66 -33.43 36.07
N SER A 3 -8.14 -32.94 34.92
CA SER A 3 -7.49 -33.09 33.62
C SER A 3 -7.56 -31.76 32.89
N GLY A 4 -6.46 -30.99 32.91
CA GLY A 4 -6.37 -29.74 32.17
C GLY A 4 -5.89 -29.99 30.75
N GLY A 5 -6.64 -29.54 29.75
CA GLY A 5 -6.12 -29.43 28.39
C GLY A 5 -5.18 -28.22 28.32
N VAL A 6 -3.92 -28.44 27.98
CA VAL A 6 -2.96 -27.37 27.71
C VAL A 6 -3.23 -26.88 26.28
N ALA A 7 -3.47 -25.57 26.11
CA ALA A 7 -3.50 -24.96 24.80
C ALA A 7 -2.06 -24.75 24.32
N GLU A 8 -1.72 -25.26 23.13
CA GLU A 8 -0.41 -25.03 22.52
C GLU A 8 -0.23 -23.54 22.21
N VAL A 9 0.92 -23.02 22.60
CA VAL A 9 1.35 -21.65 22.30
C VAL A 9 2.50 -21.77 21.30
N ILE A 10 2.25 -21.35 20.07
CA ILE A 10 3.32 -21.19 19.08
C ILE A 10 4.24 -20.08 19.58
N ASP A 11 5.51 -20.44 19.79
CA ASP A 11 6.57 -19.50 20.10
C ASP A 11 7.12 -18.90 18.79
N LEU A 12 7.54 -17.64 18.86
CA LEU A 12 8.18 -16.90 17.76
C LEU A 12 9.33 -16.08 18.34
N SER A 13 10.29 -16.81 18.91
CA SER A 13 11.64 -16.36 19.23
C SER A 13 12.59 -16.92 18.17
N SER A 14 13.26 -16.02 17.45
CA SER A 14 14.30 -16.35 16.46
C SER A 14 15.48 -15.41 16.68
N ASP A 15 16.20 -15.65 17.77
CA ASP A 15 17.47 -15.00 18.07
C ASP A 15 18.58 -15.73 17.28
N ASP A 16 18.86 -15.27 16.06
CA ASP A 16 19.93 -15.77 15.18
C ASP A 16 21.05 -14.72 14.97
N ASP A 17 21.60 -14.20 16.08
CA ASP A 17 22.81 -13.35 16.09
C ASP A 17 24.09 -14.22 15.98
N GLU A 18 24.35 -14.79 14.80
CA GLU A 18 25.62 -15.49 14.49
C GLU A 18 26.66 -14.55 13.84
N GLU A 19 27.48 -13.92 14.69
CA GLU A 19 28.58 -13.04 14.29
C GLU A 19 29.77 -13.87 13.73
N SER A 20 29.97 -13.83 12.41
CA SER A 20 30.95 -14.68 11.72
C SER A 20 32.42 -14.28 11.96
N LEU A 21 33.01 -14.81 13.03
CA LEU A 21 34.44 -14.66 13.34
C LEU A 21 35.35 -15.53 12.44
N PRO A 22 36.54 -15.05 12.04
CA PRO A 22 37.43 -15.76 11.13
C PRO A 22 38.30 -16.83 11.82
N PHE A 23 38.57 -17.93 11.10
CA PHE A 23 39.50 -18.98 11.56
C PHE A 23 40.97 -18.52 11.57
N PRO A 24 41.81 -19.00 12.52
CA PRO A 24 43.14 -18.46 12.75
C PRO A 24 44.25 -19.09 11.88
N SER A 25 45.20 -18.26 11.44
CA SER A 25 46.53 -18.69 10.94
C SER A 25 47.55 -18.77 12.09
N THR A 26 48.50 -19.70 11.99
CA THR A 26 49.42 -20.09 13.07
C THR A 26 50.76 -19.31 13.11
N SER A 27 51.54 -19.58 14.17
CA SER A 27 52.99 -19.33 14.37
C SER A 27 53.48 -18.01 15.01
N SER A 28 53.66 -18.09 16.35
CA SER A 28 54.89 -17.74 17.12
C SER A 28 55.65 -16.41 16.90
N VAL A 29 55.93 -15.70 18.01
CA VAL A 29 57.24 -15.72 18.73
C VAL A 29 57.12 -15.01 20.11
N THR A 30 57.97 -15.38 21.07
CA THR A 30 58.10 -14.82 22.44
C THR A 30 58.70 -13.40 22.44
N VAL A 31 58.60 -12.56 23.50
CA VAL A 31 59.27 -12.65 24.82
C VAL A 31 58.63 -11.63 25.81
N ALA A 32 58.74 -11.88 27.13
CA ALA A 32 58.20 -11.09 28.27
C ALA A 32 59.30 -10.18 28.91
N PRO A 33 59.24 -9.58 30.14
CA PRO A 33 58.23 -9.70 31.22
C PRO A 33 57.90 -8.43 32.06
N SER A 34 56.91 -8.59 32.97
CA SER A 34 56.72 -7.87 34.26
C SER A 34 56.50 -6.35 34.25
N SER A 35 55.58 -5.79 35.04
CA SER A 35 55.36 -6.03 36.49
C SER A 35 53.90 -5.78 36.93
N ALA A 36 53.56 -6.07 38.19
CA ALA A 36 52.19 -6.05 38.72
C ALA A 36 52.02 -5.17 39.97
N ARG A 37 50.86 -4.48 40.05
CA ARG A 37 50.22 -3.73 41.17
C ARG A 37 49.07 -2.89 40.57
N ASP A 38 47.98 -2.54 41.26
CA ASP A 38 47.30 -3.22 42.36
C ASP A 38 45.81 -2.77 42.43
N VAL A 39 45.03 -3.39 43.31
CA VAL A 39 43.58 -3.25 43.58
C VAL A 39 42.90 -1.86 43.36
N LYS A 40 41.74 -1.91 42.66
CA LYS A 40 40.41 -1.19 42.77
C LYS A 40 40.20 -0.05 43.84
N PRO A 41 39.04 0.64 43.84
CA PRO A 41 38.33 1.42 42.79
C PRO A 41 37.88 2.82 43.32
N TYR A 42 37.29 3.70 42.48
CA TYR A 42 36.35 4.83 42.79
C TYR A 42 36.19 5.65 41.46
N GLU A 43 35.23 6.55 41.22
CA GLU A 43 34.17 7.12 42.07
C GLU A 43 32.88 7.40 41.27
N LEU A 44 31.74 7.56 41.97
CA LEU A 44 30.49 8.08 41.42
C LEU A 44 29.98 9.17 42.38
N ALA A 45 29.81 10.40 41.92
CA ALA A 45 29.09 11.45 42.67
C ALA A 45 27.57 11.22 42.49
N ASP A 46 26.71 11.11 43.52
CA ASP A 46 26.37 12.06 44.60
C ASP A 46 25.93 13.45 44.06
N VAL A 47 24.84 14.08 44.52
CA VAL A 47 24.36 14.17 45.92
C VAL A 47 22.83 13.98 46.07
N LYS A 48 22.48 12.95 46.87
CA LYS A 48 21.54 12.82 48.03
C LYS A 48 20.27 13.71 48.28
N PRO A 49 19.36 13.28 49.21
CA PRO A 49 17.92 13.65 49.25
C PRO A 49 17.46 14.24 50.62
N LEU A 50 16.14 14.22 50.93
CA LEU A 50 15.48 14.15 52.28
C LEU A 50 13.98 13.80 52.07
N LEU A 51 13.44 12.61 52.42
CA LEU A 51 12.94 12.06 53.71
C LEU A 51 11.50 12.47 54.19
N TYR A 52 10.52 11.58 53.96
CA TYR A 52 9.61 10.88 54.92
C TYR A 52 9.22 11.50 56.29
N PRO A 53 7.97 11.32 56.81
CA PRO A 53 7.51 10.03 57.38
C PRO A 53 5.98 9.69 57.25
N ILE A 54 5.49 8.79 58.12
CA ILE A 54 4.24 7.98 58.03
C ILE A 54 3.79 7.62 59.51
N GLN A 55 2.61 7.08 59.91
CA GLN A 55 1.47 6.42 59.23
C GLN A 55 0.04 6.69 59.87
N PRO A 56 -0.69 5.87 60.70
CA PRO A 56 -2.16 6.02 60.95
C PRO A 56 -2.49 6.13 62.49
N PRO A 57 -3.67 5.75 63.07
CA PRO A 57 -5.02 5.40 62.54
C PRO A 57 -6.27 5.96 63.30
N GLY A 58 -7.46 5.93 62.66
CA GLY A 58 -8.72 5.39 63.24
C GLY A 58 -9.74 6.27 64.03
N CYS A 59 -10.99 6.33 63.53
CA CYS A 59 -12.27 6.68 64.23
C CYS A 59 -12.41 8.14 64.78
N TYR A 60 -13.57 8.73 65.13
CA TYR A 60 -14.94 8.25 65.46
C TYR A 60 -16.06 9.06 64.74
N ALA A 61 -17.23 9.33 65.38
CA ALA A 61 -18.53 9.55 64.69
C ALA A 61 -19.32 10.84 65.02
N LEU A 62 -20.11 11.29 64.01
CA LEU A 62 -21.45 11.96 64.02
C LEU A 62 -21.77 13.21 64.90
N VAL A 63 -22.10 14.34 64.21
CA VAL A 63 -23.31 15.22 64.40
C VAL A 63 -23.38 16.11 65.70
N PRO A 64 -24.08 17.29 65.78
CA PRO A 64 -24.99 18.01 64.85
C PRO A 64 -24.74 19.54 64.55
N VAL A 65 -25.28 19.98 63.39
CA VAL A 65 -26.16 21.16 63.10
C VAL A 65 -25.90 22.58 63.68
N LYS A 66 -25.91 23.60 62.78
CA LYS A 66 -26.48 24.96 62.97
C LYS A 66 -26.71 25.67 61.61
N ASP A 67 -27.63 26.63 61.56
CA ASP A 67 -28.38 27.04 60.36
C ASP A 67 -28.68 28.59 60.34
N GLU A 68 -29.09 29.27 59.24
CA GLU A 68 -29.24 28.86 57.83
C GLU A 68 -28.10 29.43 56.92
N ASP A 69 -28.19 30.30 55.90
CA ASP A 69 -29.22 31.17 55.29
C ASP A 69 -29.26 31.01 53.73
N PRO A 70 -30.37 31.29 53.01
CA PRO A 70 -30.57 30.80 51.63
C PRO A 70 -30.29 31.78 50.48
N VAL A 71 -29.58 31.30 49.43
CA VAL A 71 -29.47 31.93 48.09
C VAL A 71 -29.29 30.81 47.00
N PRO A 72 -29.48 31.07 45.69
CA PRO A 72 -30.53 30.37 44.94
C PRO A 72 -30.08 29.14 44.12
N LEU A 73 -31.07 28.32 43.75
CA LEU A 73 -30.93 27.15 42.88
C LEU A 73 -30.37 27.52 41.48
N PRO A 74 -29.30 26.85 41.00
CA PRO A 74 -28.94 26.84 39.59
C PRO A 74 -30.02 26.14 38.76
N LEU A 75 -30.28 26.61 37.54
CA LEU A 75 -31.11 25.89 36.58
C LEU A 75 -30.47 24.54 36.22
N ALA A 76 -31.29 23.54 35.95
CA ALA A 76 -30.82 22.24 35.47
C ALA A 76 -30.01 22.42 34.17
N ALA A 77 -28.73 22.03 34.19
CA ALA A 77 -27.91 21.99 32.99
C ALA A 77 -28.48 20.96 32.01
N GLU A 78 -28.67 21.35 30.74
CA GLU A 78 -28.98 20.38 29.69
C GLU A 78 -27.89 19.30 29.65
N ALA A 79 -28.29 18.03 29.51
CA ALA A 79 -27.35 16.96 29.22
C ALA A 79 -26.58 17.31 27.92
N PRO A 80 -25.25 17.13 27.88
CA PRO A 80 -24.44 17.58 26.76
C PRO A 80 -24.93 16.92 25.47
N ARG A 81 -25.46 17.74 24.55
CA ARG A 81 -25.96 17.28 23.25
C ARG A 81 -24.82 16.61 22.50
N VAL A 82 -24.88 15.28 22.37
CA VAL A 82 -23.90 14.52 21.61
C VAL A 82 -24.00 15.00 20.15
N LEU A 83 -23.02 15.80 19.74
CA LEU A 83 -22.88 16.20 18.35
C LEU A 83 -22.76 14.92 17.50
N PRO A 84 -23.44 14.84 16.33
CA PRO A 84 -23.22 13.72 15.43
C PRO A 84 -21.73 13.64 15.06
N PRO A 85 -21.16 12.43 14.89
CA PRO A 85 -19.75 12.30 14.55
C PRO A 85 -19.43 13.13 13.30
N PRO A 86 -18.35 13.94 13.31
CA PRO A 86 -18.03 14.82 12.21
C PRO A 86 -17.79 13.99 10.95
N ARG A 87 -18.65 14.17 9.95
CA ARG A 87 -18.64 13.41 8.68
C ARG A 87 -17.23 13.31 8.11
N LEU A 88 -16.88 12.15 7.57
CA LEU A 88 -15.53 11.90 7.08
C LEU A 88 -15.09 12.96 6.06
N CYS A 89 -13.96 13.60 6.31
CA CYS A 89 -13.33 14.55 5.39
C CYS A 89 -12.85 13.78 4.16
N ARG A 90 -13.45 14.04 3.01
CA ARG A 90 -13.17 13.32 1.75
C ARG A 90 -12.05 13.94 0.91
N GLN A 91 -11.26 14.87 1.46
CA GLN A 91 -10.01 15.34 0.85
C GLN A 91 -8.84 14.61 1.53
N PHE A 92 -8.11 13.77 0.79
CA PHE A 92 -7.11 12.84 1.35
C PHE A 92 -6.08 13.56 2.24
N TRP A 93 -5.45 14.62 1.77
CA TRP A 93 -4.42 15.36 2.53
C TRP A 93 -4.95 16.10 3.78
N LYS A 94 -6.26 16.05 4.05
CA LYS A 94 -6.93 16.68 5.21
C LYS A 94 -7.69 15.67 6.08
N SER A 95 -7.66 14.37 5.75
CA SER A 95 -8.38 13.34 6.52
C SER A 95 -7.63 12.82 7.75
N GLY A 96 -6.39 13.26 8.01
CA GLY A 96 -5.62 12.86 9.20
C GLY A 96 -6.05 13.52 10.52
N GLU A 97 -6.69 14.70 10.48
CA GLU A 97 -6.93 15.57 11.65
C GLU A 97 -8.19 15.21 12.47
N TYR A 98 -8.34 13.93 12.84
CA TYR A 98 -9.45 13.48 13.68
C TYR A 98 -9.20 13.65 15.17
N VAL A 99 -10.04 14.44 15.85
CA VAL A 99 -10.13 14.46 17.31
C VAL A 99 -10.83 13.16 17.77
N VAL A 100 -10.09 12.27 18.41
CA VAL A 100 -10.67 11.06 19.02
C VAL A 100 -11.42 11.48 20.29
N ALA A 101 -12.65 11.00 20.45
CA ALA A 101 -13.41 11.20 21.68
C ALA A 101 -12.72 10.47 22.84
N ARG A 102 -12.09 11.21 23.76
CA ARG A 102 -11.44 10.62 24.94
C ARG A 102 -12.44 9.81 25.77
N ARG A 103 -12.18 8.52 25.96
CA ARG A 103 -12.78 7.71 27.02
C ARG A 103 -11.76 6.76 27.65
N ASN A 104 -12.15 6.16 28.77
CA ASN A 104 -11.22 5.56 29.72
C ASN A 104 -10.57 4.28 29.18
N PRO A 105 -9.30 4.02 29.55
CA PRO A 105 -8.71 2.70 29.39
C PRO A 105 -9.29 1.75 30.44
N ASP A 106 -10.38 1.07 30.10
CA ASP A 106 -10.85 -0.12 30.86
C ASP A 106 -9.89 -1.29 30.58
N ALA A 107 -8.69 -1.19 31.14
CA ALA A 107 -7.66 -2.20 31.11
C ALA A 107 -7.90 -3.22 32.22
N ASP A 108 -8.72 -4.23 31.95
CA ASP A 108 -8.57 -5.56 32.56
C ASP A 108 -9.33 -6.65 31.77
N ALA A 109 -8.64 -7.21 30.78
CA ALA A 109 -9.01 -8.48 30.15
C ALA A 109 -7.95 -9.54 30.57
N PRO A 110 -8.25 -10.46 31.50
CA PRO A 110 -7.26 -11.37 32.06
C PRO A 110 -6.61 -12.25 30.98
N GLY A 111 -5.28 -12.21 30.86
CA GLY A 111 -4.50 -12.98 29.90
C GLY A 111 -3.90 -12.19 28.72
N GLY A 112 -4.05 -10.85 28.69
CA GLY A 112 -3.48 -10.01 27.65
C GLY A 112 -1.95 -9.98 27.62
N ARG A 113 -1.32 -10.78 26.74
CA ARG A 113 0.02 -10.46 26.21
C ARG A 113 -0.05 -9.12 25.48
N ASN A 114 0.97 -8.26 25.64
CA ASN A 114 1.06 -6.97 24.94
C ASN A 114 1.23 -7.16 23.44
N ARG A 115 0.12 -7.24 22.69
CA ARG A 115 0.12 -7.24 21.22
C ARG A 115 0.18 -5.80 20.72
N LEU A 116 1.00 -5.55 19.71
CA LEU A 116 1.02 -4.29 18.98
C LEU A 116 -0.37 -4.07 18.34
N ARG A 117 -1.08 -3.03 18.77
CA ARG A 117 -2.33 -2.57 18.14
C ARG A 117 -2.03 -1.56 17.07
N ILE A 118 -2.76 -1.59 15.97
CA ILE A 118 -2.59 -0.66 14.85
C ILE A 118 -3.79 0.28 14.88
N ASN A 119 -3.61 1.49 15.38
CA ASN A 119 -4.69 2.48 15.40
C ASN A 119 -5.17 2.79 13.96
N PRO A 120 -6.48 2.86 13.67
CA PRO A 120 -6.99 3.06 12.31
C PRO A 120 -6.43 4.27 11.56
N LYS A 121 -5.97 5.32 12.24
CA LYS A 121 -5.27 6.45 11.60
C LYS A 121 -4.02 6.01 10.81
N PHE A 122 -3.37 4.91 11.18
CA PHE A 122 -2.21 4.36 10.48
C PHE A 122 -2.54 3.95 9.04
N LEU A 123 -3.78 3.55 8.73
CA LEU A 123 -4.22 3.27 7.35
C LEU A 123 -4.02 4.49 6.45
N HIS A 124 -4.48 5.66 6.92
CA HIS A 124 -4.29 6.92 6.23
C HIS A 124 -2.82 7.35 6.22
N SER A 125 -2.13 7.34 7.36
CA SER A 125 -0.72 7.73 7.45
C SER A 125 0.20 6.92 6.52
N ASN A 126 0.02 5.59 6.46
CA ASN A 126 0.82 4.71 5.61
C ASN A 126 0.50 4.92 4.10
N ALA A 127 -0.75 5.25 3.77
CA ALA A 127 -1.15 5.59 2.40
C ALA A 127 -0.51 6.89 1.87
N THR A 128 -0.03 7.80 2.73
CA THR A 128 0.64 9.05 2.30
C THR A 128 1.95 8.82 1.53
N SER A 129 2.50 7.59 1.58
CA SER A 129 3.62 7.15 0.75
C SER A 129 3.33 7.33 -0.75
N HIS A 130 2.15 6.91 -1.22
CA HIS A 130 1.73 7.10 -2.61
C HIS A 130 1.23 8.53 -2.85
N LYS A 131 2.11 9.41 -3.32
CA LYS A 131 1.70 10.79 -3.66
C LYS A 131 0.74 10.84 -4.86
N TRP A 132 0.91 9.94 -5.83
CA TRP A 132 0.21 9.93 -7.11
C TRP A 132 -0.76 8.74 -7.23
N ALA A 133 -2.03 9.02 -7.55
CA ALA A 133 -3.07 7.99 -7.60
C ALA A 133 -2.78 6.86 -8.61
N PHE A 134 -2.18 7.13 -9.78
CA PHE A 134 -1.86 6.05 -10.71
C PHE A 134 -0.75 5.11 -10.21
N GLY A 135 0.18 5.60 -9.38
CA GLY A 135 1.15 4.74 -8.70
C GLY A 135 0.47 3.74 -7.75
N ALA A 136 -0.58 4.19 -7.05
CA ALA A 136 -1.44 3.31 -6.26
C ALA A 136 -2.25 2.33 -7.14
N ILE A 137 -2.80 2.74 -8.28
CA ILE A 137 -3.46 1.80 -9.22
C ILE A 137 -2.46 0.76 -9.74
N ALA A 138 -1.20 1.15 -9.97
CA ALA A 138 -0.16 0.24 -10.43
C ALA A 138 0.21 -0.84 -9.41
N GLU A 139 0.12 -0.59 -8.10
CA GLU A 139 0.23 -1.67 -7.08
C GLU A 139 -0.83 -2.77 -7.29
N LEU A 140 -2.04 -2.39 -7.71
CA LEU A 140 -3.13 -3.35 -7.95
C LEU A 140 -2.93 -4.11 -9.28
N LEU A 141 -2.36 -3.45 -10.29
CA LEU A 141 -1.94 -4.09 -11.55
C LEU A 141 -0.75 -5.04 -11.34
N ASP A 142 0.22 -4.67 -10.49
CA ASP A 142 1.38 -5.50 -10.16
C ASP A 142 0.96 -6.83 -9.53
N ASN A 143 -0.01 -6.78 -8.60
CA ASN A 143 -0.52 -7.99 -7.97
C ASN A 143 -1.25 -8.92 -8.95
N ALA A 144 -1.96 -8.37 -9.95
CA ALA A 144 -2.62 -9.18 -10.98
C ALA A 144 -1.66 -9.75 -12.04
N ILE A 145 -0.53 -9.08 -12.31
CA ILE A 145 0.53 -9.62 -13.19
C ILE A 145 1.37 -10.68 -12.48
N ASP A 146 1.63 -10.54 -11.17
CA ASP A 146 2.25 -11.60 -10.36
C ASP A 146 1.43 -12.91 -10.44
N GLU A 147 0.10 -12.82 -10.62
CA GLU A 147 -0.84 -13.95 -10.76
C GLU A 147 -0.86 -14.62 -12.16
N VAL A 148 -0.09 -14.16 -13.15
CA VAL A 148 0.01 -14.86 -14.46
C VAL A 148 0.53 -16.30 -14.28
N ASN A 149 1.45 -16.51 -13.34
CA ASN A 149 1.94 -17.85 -12.97
C ASN A 149 0.87 -18.72 -12.28
N ASN A 150 -0.23 -18.13 -11.85
CA ASN A 150 -1.39 -18.77 -11.23
C ASN A 150 -2.60 -18.89 -12.16
N GLY A 151 -2.44 -18.55 -13.46
CA GLY A 151 -3.46 -18.72 -14.49
C GLY A 151 -4.14 -17.44 -14.97
N ALA A 152 -3.78 -16.26 -14.45
CA ALA A 152 -4.40 -15.00 -14.87
C ALA A 152 -4.20 -14.72 -16.37
N THR A 153 -5.27 -14.35 -17.07
CA THR A 153 -5.29 -13.94 -18.49
C THR A 153 -5.70 -12.48 -18.69
N PHE A 154 -6.25 -11.81 -17.66
CA PHE A 154 -6.51 -10.38 -17.69
C PHE A 154 -6.51 -9.69 -16.33
N VAL A 155 -6.35 -8.37 -16.35
CA VAL A 155 -6.81 -7.47 -15.29
C VAL A 155 -7.67 -6.36 -15.88
N ARG A 156 -8.87 -6.19 -15.33
CA ARG A 156 -9.90 -5.27 -15.79
C ARG A 156 -10.05 -4.13 -14.79
N VAL A 157 -9.69 -2.91 -15.21
CA VAL A 157 -9.86 -1.69 -14.41
C VAL A 157 -11.03 -0.89 -14.96
N ASN A 158 -12.02 -0.54 -14.14
CA ASN A 158 -13.24 0.11 -14.60
C ASN A 158 -13.86 1.07 -13.57
N LYS A 159 -14.86 1.85 -13.99
CA LYS A 159 -15.80 2.47 -13.06
C LYS A 159 -16.80 1.41 -12.56
N PHE A 160 -16.97 1.33 -11.25
CA PHE A 160 -18.17 0.79 -10.60
C PHE A 160 -19.09 1.95 -10.20
N THR A 161 -20.40 1.69 -10.14
CA THR A 161 -21.39 2.65 -9.63
C THR A 161 -21.97 2.07 -8.35
N ASN A 162 -21.77 2.73 -7.22
CA ASN A 162 -22.23 2.30 -5.91
C ASN A 162 -23.78 2.18 -5.89
N PRO A 163 -24.35 0.99 -5.63
CA PRO A 163 -25.80 0.78 -5.61
C PRO A 163 -26.56 1.64 -4.60
N ARG A 164 -25.93 2.11 -3.52
CA ARG A 164 -26.60 2.88 -2.46
C ARG A 164 -26.90 4.33 -2.82
N ASP A 165 -25.98 4.99 -3.52
CA ASP A 165 -25.97 6.45 -3.69
C ASP A 165 -25.59 6.91 -5.11
N GLY A 166 -25.30 5.98 -6.02
CA GLY A 166 -24.87 6.27 -7.39
C GLY A 166 -23.43 6.81 -7.50
N SER A 167 -22.67 6.87 -6.41
CA SER A 167 -21.29 7.40 -6.41
C SER A 167 -20.36 6.54 -7.29
N PRO A 168 -19.43 7.15 -8.04
CA PRO A 168 -18.40 6.41 -8.75
C PRO A 168 -17.43 5.74 -7.76
N SER A 169 -17.00 4.54 -8.10
CA SER A 169 -16.02 3.74 -7.38
C SER A 169 -15.05 3.12 -8.39
N LEU A 170 -13.84 2.77 -7.96
CA LEU A 170 -12.85 2.10 -8.80
C LEU A 170 -13.01 0.59 -8.67
N LEU A 171 -13.23 -0.09 -9.79
CA LEU A 171 -13.17 -1.55 -9.90
C LEU A 171 -11.79 -1.94 -10.43
N VAL A 172 -11.12 -2.89 -9.78
CA VAL A 172 -10.02 -3.68 -10.32
C VAL A 172 -10.40 -5.15 -10.18
N GLN A 173 -10.26 -5.95 -11.22
CA GLN A 173 -10.60 -7.37 -11.19
C GLN A 173 -9.70 -8.20 -12.09
N ASP A 174 -9.23 -9.33 -11.58
CA ASP A 174 -8.43 -10.34 -12.29
C ASP A 174 -9.13 -11.71 -12.30
N ASP A 175 -8.65 -12.58 -13.19
CA ASP A 175 -8.95 -14.02 -13.26
C ASP A 175 -7.76 -14.85 -12.73
N GLY A 176 -7.00 -14.32 -11.77
CA GLY A 176 -5.87 -15.01 -11.14
C GLY A 176 -6.29 -16.21 -10.27
N GLY A 177 -5.34 -16.81 -9.54
CA GLY A 177 -5.64 -18.02 -8.75
C GLY A 177 -6.57 -17.79 -7.56
N GLY A 178 -6.80 -16.52 -7.20
CA GLY A 178 -7.62 -16.09 -6.07
C GLY A 178 -7.04 -16.46 -4.71
N MET A 179 -7.62 -15.91 -3.65
CA MET A 179 -7.20 -16.15 -2.27
C MET A 179 -8.19 -17.08 -1.56
N ASP A 180 -7.66 -18.05 -0.82
CA ASP A 180 -8.43 -18.80 0.16
C ASP A 180 -8.76 -17.93 1.41
N PRO A 181 -9.56 -18.42 2.38
CA PRO A 181 -9.92 -17.68 3.58
C PRO A 181 -8.76 -17.15 4.43
N ASP A 182 -7.60 -17.82 4.47
CA ASP A 182 -6.45 -17.35 5.24
C ASP A 182 -5.55 -16.43 4.41
N ALA A 183 -5.36 -16.71 3.12
CA ALA A 183 -4.68 -15.81 2.19
C ALA A 183 -5.35 -14.42 2.12
N LEU A 184 -6.69 -14.33 2.16
CA LEU A 184 -7.40 -13.05 2.24
C LEU A 184 -7.11 -12.31 3.57
N ARG A 185 -6.94 -13.03 4.68
CA ARG A 185 -6.63 -12.44 5.99
C ARG A 185 -5.19 -11.94 6.06
N CYS A 186 -4.24 -12.64 5.45
CA CYS A 186 -2.89 -12.14 5.21
C CYS A 186 -2.88 -10.91 4.29
N CYS A 187 -3.65 -10.94 3.19
CA CYS A 187 -3.82 -9.81 2.28
C CYS A 187 -4.38 -8.55 2.97
N MET A 188 -5.23 -8.71 3.99
CA MET A 188 -5.76 -7.61 4.80
C MET A 188 -4.87 -7.20 5.99
N SER A 189 -3.99 -8.09 6.49
CA SER A 189 -3.13 -7.84 7.67
C SER A 189 -1.77 -7.26 7.30
N PHE A 190 -1.28 -6.25 8.03
CA PHE A 190 0.01 -5.62 7.76
C PHE A 190 1.20 -6.60 7.92
N GLY A 191 2.23 -6.46 7.09
CA GLY A 191 3.49 -7.21 7.19
C GLY A 191 3.49 -8.64 6.63
N PHE A 192 2.35 -9.23 6.27
CA PHE A 192 2.30 -10.58 5.71
C PHE A 192 2.53 -10.61 4.19
N SER A 193 3.45 -11.46 3.73
CA SER A 193 3.76 -11.67 2.31
C SER A 193 4.48 -13.01 2.12
N ASP A 194 3.80 -13.98 1.48
CA ASP A 194 4.40 -15.27 1.13
C ASP A 194 5.27 -15.19 -0.15
N LYS A 195 5.26 -14.03 -0.83
CA LYS A 195 6.07 -13.70 -2.01
C LYS A 195 7.53 -13.42 -1.62
N GLN A 196 8.21 -14.43 -1.07
CA GLN A 196 9.62 -14.34 -0.66
C GLN A 196 10.63 -14.44 -1.81
N SER A 197 10.21 -14.79 -3.03
CA SER A 197 11.12 -14.93 -4.17
C SER A 197 11.36 -13.62 -4.92
N ASP A 198 12.53 -13.50 -5.54
CA ASP A 198 12.90 -12.34 -6.36
C ASP A 198 12.07 -12.18 -7.64
N ALA A 199 11.24 -13.15 -8.01
CA ALA A 199 10.45 -13.13 -9.25
C ALA A 199 9.23 -12.20 -9.20
N PHE A 200 8.73 -11.85 -8.00
CA PHE A 200 7.52 -11.05 -7.83
C PHE A 200 7.78 -9.55 -7.69
N ILE A 201 6.83 -8.74 -8.14
CA ILE A 201 6.85 -7.27 -8.00
C ILE A 201 6.33 -6.86 -6.61
N GLY A 202 5.38 -7.60 -6.04
CA GLY A 202 4.86 -7.37 -4.69
C GLY A 202 5.62 -8.14 -3.60
N GLN A 203 6.60 -7.53 -2.93
CA GLN A 203 7.41 -8.19 -1.88
C GLN A 203 6.99 -7.82 -0.43
N TYR A 204 6.61 -6.56 -0.16
CA TYR A 204 6.55 -6.01 1.22
C TYR A 204 5.23 -6.21 1.99
N GLY A 205 4.24 -6.96 1.47
CA GLY A 205 2.95 -7.21 2.12
C GLY A 205 2.00 -6.00 2.31
N ASN A 206 2.51 -4.77 2.18
CA ASN A 206 1.76 -3.54 2.47
C ASN A 206 1.07 -2.89 1.25
N GLY A 207 1.52 -3.19 0.02
CA GLY A 207 1.12 -2.47 -1.20
C GLY A 207 -0.40 -2.39 -1.43
N PHE A 208 -1.16 -3.46 -1.16
CA PHE A 208 -2.63 -3.45 -1.23
C PHE A 208 -3.25 -2.45 -0.25
N LYS A 209 -2.77 -2.41 1.01
CA LYS A 209 -3.30 -1.51 2.05
C LYS A 209 -3.01 -0.05 1.72
N THR A 210 -1.78 0.27 1.32
CA THR A 210 -1.38 1.66 1.05
C THR A 210 -2.00 2.21 -0.23
N SER A 211 -2.11 1.39 -1.28
CA SER A 211 -2.75 1.79 -2.54
C SER A 211 -4.25 2.02 -2.41
N THR A 212 -5.00 1.07 -1.83
CA THR A 212 -6.46 1.18 -1.72
C THR A 212 -6.88 2.36 -0.85
N MET A 213 -6.25 2.54 0.31
CA MET A 213 -6.47 3.69 1.21
C MET A 213 -6.01 5.02 0.60
N ARG A 214 -5.09 5.02 -0.37
CA ARG A 214 -4.74 6.23 -1.17
C ARG A 214 -5.79 6.54 -2.24
N LEU A 215 -6.56 5.56 -2.70
CA LEU A 215 -7.54 5.73 -3.79
C LEU A 215 -8.94 6.08 -3.28
N GLY A 216 -9.36 5.54 -2.14
CA GLY A 216 -10.58 5.92 -1.44
C GLY A 216 -10.52 5.59 0.05
N ALA A 217 -11.51 6.05 0.81
CA ALA A 217 -11.58 5.76 2.24
C ALA A 217 -11.84 4.28 2.55
N ASP A 218 -12.46 3.55 1.62
CA ASP A 218 -12.96 2.20 1.87
C ASP A 218 -12.74 1.27 0.68
N VAL A 219 -12.41 -0.01 0.95
CA VAL A 219 -12.29 -1.05 -0.06
C VAL A 219 -12.97 -2.33 0.39
N ILE A 220 -13.74 -2.94 -0.51
CA ILE A 220 -14.25 -4.31 -0.36
C ILE A 220 -13.61 -5.22 -1.41
N VAL A 221 -13.19 -6.40 -0.99
CA VAL A 221 -12.59 -7.44 -1.82
C VAL A 221 -13.49 -8.67 -1.80
N PHE A 222 -13.77 -9.19 -2.98
CA PHE A 222 -14.35 -10.50 -3.23
C PHE A 222 -13.29 -11.35 -3.91
N THR A 223 -13.11 -12.60 -3.50
CA THR A 223 -12.07 -13.47 -4.07
C THR A 223 -12.53 -14.93 -4.03
N GLN A 224 -12.26 -15.66 -5.11
CA GLN A 224 -12.68 -17.05 -5.27
C GLN A 224 -11.47 -17.91 -5.63
N ASN A 225 -11.28 -19.02 -4.90
CA ASN A 225 -10.12 -19.90 -5.03
C ASN A 225 -10.59 -21.38 -5.08
N GLN A 226 -9.97 -22.16 -5.98
CA GLN A 226 -10.25 -23.60 -6.18
C GLN A 226 -9.07 -24.53 -5.82
N LYS A 227 -7.92 -24.00 -5.39
CA LYS A 227 -6.65 -24.76 -5.28
C LYS A 227 -6.70 -25.92 -4.29
N ASN A 228 -7.62 -25.88 -3.32
CA ASN A 228 -7.70 -26.82 -2.20
C ASN A 228 -8.87 -27.83 -2.31
N TRP A 229 -9.21 -28.27 -3.52
CA TRP A 229 -10.30 -29.23 -3.88
C TRP A 229 -11.74 -28.78 -3.58
N THR A 230 -11.96 -28.01 -2.53
CA THR A 230 -13.24 -27.36 -2.20
C THR A 230 -13.18 -25.89 -2.63
N PRO A 231 -13.95 -25.47 -3.65
CA PRO A 231 -14.04 -24.05 -4.01
C PRO A 231 -14.47 -23.18 -2.84
N THR A 232 -13.75 -22.09 -2.60
CA THR A 232 -14.04 -21.11 -1.54
C THR A 232 -14.30 -19.73 -2.12
N ARG A 233 -15.19 -18.98 -1.46
CA ARG A 233 -15.52 -17.57 -1.76
C ARG A 233 -15.36 -16.77 -0.49
N SER A 234 -14.50 -15.76 -0.52
CA SER A 234 -14.19 -14.95 0.67
C SER A 234 -14.47 -13.48 0.39
N ILE A 235 -15.03 -12.77 1.37
CA ILE A 235 -15.35 -11.34 1.31
C ILE A 235 -14.66 -10.64 2.48
N GLY A 236 -13.93 -9.56 2.21
CA GLY A 236 -13.25 -8.75 3.22
C GLY A 236 -13.43 -7.26 2.99
N LEU A 237 -13.70 -6.50 4.05
CA LEU A 237 -13.89 -5.06 4.03
C LEU A 237 -12.81 -4.36 4.87
N LEU A 238 -12.00 -3.52 4.23
CA LEU A 238 -11.10 -2.59 4.90
C LEU A 238 -11.65 -1.18 4.72
N SER A 239 -12.29 -0.66 5.77
CA SER A 239 -13.09 0.57 5.71
C SER A 239 -12.64 1.57 6.77
N TYR A 240 -12.00 2.66 6.33
CA TYR A 240 -11.64 3.77 7.21
C TYR A 240 -12.89 4.48 7.74
N THR A 241 -13.95 4.59 6.92
CA THR A 241 -15.24 5.18 7.33
C THR A 241 -15.85 4.40 8.51
N PHE A 242 -15.94 3.07 8.42
CA PHE A 242 -16.40 2.21 9.52
C PHE A 242 -15.58 2.44 10.78
N LEU A 243 -14.26 2.26 10.70
CA LEU A 243 -13.37 2.30 11.86
C LEU A 243 -13.40 3.65 12.58
N MET A 244 -13.48 4.75 11.83
CA MET A 244 -13.53 6.10 12.39
C MET A 244 -14.93 6.46 12.93
N GLU A 245 -16.01 6.11 12.24
CA GLU A 245 -17.38 6.41 12.72
C GLU A 245 -17.83 5.53 13.89
N THR A 246 -17.28 4.32 14.06
CA THR A 246 -17.51 3.50 15.26
C THR A 246 -16.46 3.69 16.36
N GLY A 247 -15.46 4.54 16.14
CA GLY A 247 -14.43 4.87 17.15
C GLY A 247 -13.55 3.68 17.55
N CYS A 248 -13.11 2.87 16.59
CA CYS A 248 -12.24 1.72 16.86
C CYS A 248 -10.81 2.15 17.21
N ASP A 249 -10.25 1.57 18.28
CA ASP A 249 -8.85 1.81 18.69
C ASP A 249 -7.83 0.96 17.91
N ASP A 250 -8.29 -0.06 17.19
CA ASP A 250 -7.48 -1.04 16.43
C ASP A 250 -8.14 -1.33 15.06
N VAL A 251 -7.38 -1.80 14.07
CA VAL A 251 -7.88 -2.09 12.72
C VAL A 251 -8.67 -3.41 12.70
N LEU A 252 -10.00 -3.29 12.73
CA LEU A 252 -10.93 -4.41 12.54
C LEU A 252 -11.29 -4.59 11.06
N VAL A 253 -11.14 -5.82 10.54
CA VAL A 253 -11.47 -6.19 9.16
C VAL A 253 -12.60 -7.24 9.15
N PRO A 254 -13.86 -6.83 8.93
CA PRO A 254 -14.97 -7.76 8.75
C PRO A 254 -14.69 -8.70 7.57
N THR A 255 -14.71 -10.01 7.86
CA THR A 255 -14.53 -11.08 6.87
C THR A 255 -15.63 -12.12 6.99
N VAL A 256 -16.15 -12.59 5.85
CA VAL A 256 -17.04 -13.75 5.77
C VAL A 256 -16.56 -14.68 4.66
N ASP A 257 -16.66 -15.98 4.90
CA ASP A 257 -16.15 -17.02 4.01
C ASP A 257 -17.31 -17.99 3.66
N TYR A 258 -17.30 -18.53 2.46
CA TYR A 258 -18.23 -19.55 2.00
C TYR A 258 -17.46 -20.68 1.35
N GLN A 259 -17.94 -21.91 1.52
CA GLN A 259 -17.41 -23.10 0.86
C GLN A 259 -18.46 -23.71 -0.05
N TYR A 260 -18.03 -24.27 -1.19
CA TYR A 260 -18.93 -25.02 -2.06
C TYR A 260 -19.16 -26.42 -1.48
N ASP A 261 -20.43 -26.72 -1.16
CA ASP A 261 -20.86 -28.01 -0.67
C ASP A 261 -21.36 -28.88 -1.84
N LEU A 262 -20.64 -29.97 -2.09
CA LEU A 262 -20.95 -30.95 -3.13
C LEU A 262 -22.30 -31.67 -2.91
N THR A 263 -22.81 -31.72 -1.67
CA THR A 263 -24.05 -32.44 -1.34
C THR A 263 -25.30 -31.62 -1.62
N THR A 264 -25.26 -30.30 -1.44
CA THR A 264 -26.32 -29.36 -1.85
C THR A 264 -26.08 -28.69 -3.20
N ALA A 265 -24.91 -28.92 -3.83
CA ALA A 265 -24.45 -28.24 -5.04
C ALA A 265 -24.49 -26.70 -4.93
N SER A 266 -24.17 -26.18 -3.74
CA SER A 266 -24.37 -24.77 -3.38
C SER A 266 -23.24 -24.20 -2.51
N TYR A 267 -23.11 -22.88 -2.46
CA TYR A 267 -22.20 -22.22 -1.52
C TYR A 267 -22.86 -22.07 -0.14
N THR A 268 -22.20 -22.57 0.89
CA THR A 268 -22.67 -22.56 2.29
C THR A 268 -21.74 -21.71 3.16
N GLN A 269 -22.25 -21.13 4.26
CA GLN A 269 -21.48 -20.27 5.16
C GLN A 269 -20.37 -21.07 5.89
N LEU A 270 -19.11 -20.68 5.70
CA LEU A 270 -17.96 -21.31 6.36
C LEU A 270 -17.73 -20.67 7.74
N LEU A 271 -18.29 -21.31 8.76
CA LEU A 271 -18.27 -20.81 10.14
C LEU A 271 -16.93 -21.08 10.84
N ARG A 272 -15.90 -20.29 10.55
CA ARG A 272 -14.54 -20.44 11.13
C ARG A 272 -14.46 -20.41 12.66
N HIS A 273 -15.45 -19.81 13.34
CA HIS A 273 -15.51 -19.74 14.80
C HIS A 273 -16.91 -20.02 15.36
N ASN A 274 -17.93 -19.27 14.92
CA ASN A 274 -19.34 -19.46 15.28
C ASN A 274 -20.25 -18.56 14.43
N GLN A 275 -21.55 -18.89 14.41
CA GLN A 275 -22.57 -18.12 13.69
C GLN A 275 -22.66 -16.65 14.14
N LYS A 276 -22.48 -16.36 15.45
CA LYS A 276 -22.61 -14.99 15.98
C LYS A 276 -21.57 -14.05 15.38
N LEU A 277 -20.32 -14.49 15.24
CA LEU A 277 -19.27 -13.72 14.59
C LEU A 277 -19.52 -13.58 13.08
N PHE A 278 -19.96 -14.65 12.41
CA PHE A 278 -20.30 -14.59 10.98
C PHE A 278 -21.40 -13.57 10.71
N SER A 279 -22.53 -13.67 11.41
CA SER A 279 -23.66 -12.75 11.29
C SER A 279 -23.30 -11.32 11.70
N SER A 280 -22.37 -11.13 12.65
CA SER A 280 -21.83 -9.80 13.00
C SER A 280 -21.01 -9.21 11.85
N ASN A 281 -20.08 -9.98 11.26
CA ASN A 281 -19.27 -9.50 10.13
C ASN A 281 -20.14 -9.23 8.89
N LEU A 282 -21.12 -10.10 8.60
CA LEU A 282 -22.11 -9.90 7.55
C LEU A 282 -22.97 -8.65 7.77
N ALA A 283 -23.35 -8.33 9.00
CA ALA A 283 -24.08 -7.10 9.33
C ALA A 283 -23.23 -5.84 9.16
N ILE A 284 -21.92 -5.89 9.48
CA ILE A 284 -21.00 -4.77 9.22
C ILE A 284 -20.81 -4.59 7.70
N LEU A 285 -20.59 -5.67 6.95
CA LEU A 285 -20.54 -5.65 5.48
C LEU A 285 -21.82 -5.06 4.86
N SER A 286 -22.98 -5.51 5.32
CA SER A 286 -24.30 -5.08 4.84
C SER A 286 -24.69 -3.66 5.30
N LYS A 287 -23.92 -3.05 6.20
CA LYS A 287 -24.08 -1.64 6.62
C LYS A 287 -23.11 -0.70 5.90
N TRP A 288 -21.83 -1.06 5.80
CA TRP A 288 -20.75 -0.14 5.41
C TRP A 288 -20.19 -0.36 3.99
N SER A 289 -20.43 -1.52 3.36
CA SER A 289 -20.07 -1.74 1.96
C SER A 289 -21.12 -1.18 0.99
N PRO A 290 -20.85 -1.10 -0.33
CA PRO A 290 -21.83 -0.70 -1.35
C PRO A 290 -23.07 -1.61 -1.47
N PHE A 291 -23.11 -2.73 -0.74
CA PHE A 291 -24.13 -3.77 -0.82
C PHE A 291 -24.90 -3.87 0.50
N ALA A 292 -26.22 -3.99 0.43
CA ALA A 292 -27.13 -3.93 1.58
C ALA A 292 -27.62 -5.31 2.07
N SER A 293 -27.29 -6.39 1.34
CA SER A 293 -27.73 -7.76 1.66
C SER A 293 -26.70 -8.83 1.30
N GLU A 294 -26.80 -9.99 1.93
CA GLU A 294 -26.00 -11.19 1.61
C GLU A 294 -26.17 -11.60 0.14
N ALA A 295 -27.38 -11.47 -0.42
CA ALA A 295 -27.65 -11.77 -1.82
C ALA A 295 -26.93 -10.81 -2.79
N GLU A 296 -26.88 -9.50 -2.48
CA GLU A 296 -26.13 -8.52 -3.28
C GLU A 296 -24.62 -8.72 -3.22
N LEU A 297 -24.11 -9.15 -2.05
CA LEU A 297 -22.71 -9.52 -1.83
C LEU A 297 -22.35 -10.78 -2.62
N LEU A 298 -23.14 -11.85 -2.51
CA LEU A 298 -22.91 -13.11 -3.23
C LEU A 298 -23.03 -12.93 -4.76
N LYS A 299 -23.90 -12.04 -5.23
CA LYS A 299 -24.00 -11.65 -6.65
C LYS A 299 -22.71 -11.02 -7.21
N GLN A 300 -21.78 -10.55 -6.37
CA GLN A 300 -20.52 -10.02 -6.86
C GLN A 300 -19.54 -11.08 -7.37
N PHE A 301 -19.80 -12.37 -7.12
CA PHE A 301 -18.99 -13.47 -7.66
C PHE A 301 -19.44 -13.91 -9.06
N ASP A 302 -20.65 -13.54 -9.50
CA ASP A 302 -21.25 -14.00 -10.77
C ASP A 302 -20.41 -13.69 -12.01
N ASP A 303 -19.63 -12.59 -11.98
CA ASP A 303 -18.74 -12.18 -13.07
C ASP A 303 -17.24 -12.30 -12.76
N ILE A 304 -16.86 -13.03 -11.69
CA ILE A 304 -15.46 -13.40 -11.39
C ILE A 304 -15.03 -14.63 -12.20
N GLY A 305 -15.89 -15.66 -12.25
CA GLY A 305 -15.60 -16.92 -12.94
C GLY A 305 -15.32 -18.07 -11.96
N GLU A 306 -14.36 -18.93 -12.30
CA GLU A 306 -13.98 -20.10 -11.50
C GLU A 306 -12.94 -19.78 -10.42
N HIS A 307 -12.01 -18.87 -10.71
CA HIS A 307 -11.04 -18.31 -9.78
C HIS A 307 -10.78 -16.84 -10.13
N GLY A 308 -10.30 -16.04 -9.16
CA GLY A 308 -9.94 -14.64 -9.38
C GLY A 308 -10.26 -13.73 -8.21
N THR A 309 -9.89 -12.45 -8.33
CA THR A 309 -10.12 -11.43 -7.30
C THR A 309 -10.79 -10.19 -7.89
N LYS A 310 -11.69 -9.57 -7.11
CA LYS A 310 -12.49 -8.40 -7.48
C LYS A 310 -12.47 -7.37 -6.35
N ILE A 311 -11.80 -6.25 -6.59
CA ILE A 311 -11.53 -5.17 -5.65
C ILE A 311 -12.39 -3.97 -6.04
N ILE A 312 -13.22 -3.49 -5.12
CA ILE A 312 -14.01 -2.26 -5.29
C ILE A 312 -13.56 -1.25 -4.25
N VAL A 313 -12.81 -0.24 -4.68
CA VAL A 313 -12.45 0.93 -3.85
C VAL A 313 -13.54 1.99 -4.02
N PHE A 314 -14.19 2.36 -2.92
CA PHE A 314 -15.31 3.29 -2.88
C PHE A 314 -15.05 4.42 -1.87
N ASN A 315 -15.95 5.41 -1.84
CA ASN A 315 -15.70 6.69 -1.16
C ASN A 315 -14.34 7.30 -1.61
N LEU A 316 -14.15 7.35 -2.94
CA LEU A 316 -12.95 7.90 -3.58
C LEU A 316 -12.70 9.36 -3.17
N TRP A 317 -11.42 9.73 -3.10
CA TRP A 317 -11.01 11.04 -2.60
C TRP A 317 -11.24 12.19 -3.60
N PHE A 318 -11.52 13.36 -3.03
CA PHE A 318 -11.53 14.65 -3.72
C PHE A 318 -10.13 15.30 -3.70
N ASN A 319 -9.81 16.07 -4.74
CA ASN A 319 -8.67 16.96 -4.80
C ASN A 319 -8.90 18.21 -3.93
N ASP A 320 -7.93 19.13 -3.89
CA ASP A 320 -8.04 20.36 -3.08
C ASP A 320 -9.13 21.33 -3.54
N ASP A 321 -9.46 21.34 -4.84
CA ASP A 321 -10.56 22.14 -5.42
C ASP A 321 -11.95 21.60 -5.04
N GLY A 322 -12.04 20.34 -4.58
CA GLY A 322 -13.28 19.65 -4.19
C GLY A 322 -13.86 18.72 -5.27
N ASP A 323 -13.24 18.65 -6.45
CA ASP A 323 -13.57 17.69 -7.50
C ASP A 323 -12.98 16.30 -7.20
N MET A 324 -13.55 15.23 -7.78
CA MET A 324 -13.00 13.88 -7.61
C MET A 324 -11.63 13.75 -8.30
N GLU A 325 -10.63 13.18 -7.63
CA GLU A 325 -9.27 13.07 -8.19
C GLU A 325 -9.24 12.21 -9.47
N LEU A 326 -10.06 11.16 -9.53
CA LEU A 326 -10.24 10.29 -10.68
C LEU A 326 -11.47 10.70 -11.52
N ASP A 327 -11.24 11.19 -12.72
CA ASP A 327 -12.30 11.48 -13.70
C ASP A 327 -12.61 10.23 -14.53
N PHE A 328 -13.86 9.81 -14.46
CA PHE A 328 -14.42 8.64 -15.15
C PHE A 328 -15.29 9.00 -16.38
N ASN A 329 -15.39 10.30 -16.72
CA ASN A 329 -16.42 10.85 -17.59
C ASN A 329 -15.86 11.53 -18.86
N SER A 330 -14.75 12.28 -18.78
CA SER A 330 -14.23 13.04 -19.95
C SER A 330 -13.75 12.15 -21.10
N ASP A 331 -13.22 10.96 -20.80
CA ASP A 331 -13.08 9.88 -21.77
C ASP A 331 -13.79 8.63 -21.23
N LYS A 332 -14.67 8.04 -22.04
CA LYS A 332 -15.39 6.83 -21.69
C LYS A 332 -14.48 5.59 -21.62
N LYS A 333 -13.32 5.64 -22.25
CA LYS A 333 -12.32 4.56 -22.43
C LYS A 333 -11.05 4.75 -21.58
N ASP A 334 -10.99 5.77 -20.73
CA ASP A 334 -9.84 6.06 -19.86
C ASP A 334 -10.29 6.37 -18.41
N ILE A 335 -9.33 6.50 -17.51
CA ILE A 335 -9.51 7.12 -16.20
C ILE A 335 -8.46 8.23 -16.12
N LEU A 336 -8.90 9.47 -15.91
CA LEU A 336 -8.02 10.64 -15.94
C LEU A 336 -7.76 11.21 -14.54
N ILE A 337 -6.66 11.93 -14.38
CA ILE A 337 -6.45 12.80 -13.21
C ILE A 337 -7.14 14.15 -13.46
N THR A 338 -8.08 14.53 -12.58
CA THR A 338 -8.78 15.82 -12.64
C THR A 338 -7.82 17.00 -12.46
N GLY A 339 -8.09 18.12 -13.14
CA GLY A 339 -7.27 19.34 -13.07
C GLY A 339 -5.91 19.29 -13.80
N ALA A 340 -5.35 18.10 -14.06
CA ALA A 340 -4.07 17.94 -14.75
C ALA A 340 -4.12 18.36 -16.24
N GLN A 341 -5.30 18.35 -16.86
CA GLN A 341 -5.58 18.78 -18.23
C GLN A 341 -5.56 20.32 -18.41
N LYS A 342 -4.43 20.99 -18.15
CA LYS A 342 -4.22 22.39 -18.57
C LYS A 342 -3.99 22.46 -20.09
N LYS A 343 -5.06 22.25 -20.87
CA LYS A 343 -5.09 22.41 -22.32
C LYS A 343 -4.82 23.86 -22.72
N VAL A 344 -3.54 24.20 -22.90
CA VAL A 344 -3.13 25.44 -23.56
C VAL A 344 -3.74 25.43 -24.96
N LYS A 345 -4.70 26.32 -25.22
CA LYS A 345 -5.31 26.47 -26.56
C LYS A 345 -4.25 27.05 -27.51
N THR A 346 -3.70 26.20 -28.37
CA THR A 346 -2.72 26.59 -29.39
C THR A 346 -3.08 25.99 -30.74
N ASN A 347 -3.16 26.85 -31.76
CA ASN A 347 -3.58 26.49 -33.11
C ASN A 347 -2.44 25.89 -33.96
N LYS A 348 -1.25 25.64 -33.39
CA LYS A 348 -0.10 25.04 -34.09
C LYS A 348 -0.13 23.52 -33.98
N HIS A 349 -0.19 22.81 -35.10
CA HIS A 349 -0.20 21.33 -35.13
C HIS A 349 1.02 20.71 -34.44
N GLU A 350 2.21 21.28 -34.58
CA GLU A 350 3.46 20.84 -33.91
C GLU A 350 3.29 20.69 -32.38
N LYS A 351 2.57 21.64 -31.77
CA LYS A 351 2.30 21.64 -30.32
C LYS A 351 1.24 20.61 -29.92
N LEU A 352 0.32 20.25 -30.83
CA LEU A 352 -0.66 19.18 -30.59
C LEU A 352 0.02 17.79 -30.63
N VAL A 353 0.91 17.56 -31.61
CA VAL A 353 1.73 16.33 -31.68
C VAL A 353 2.60 16.18 -30.43
N THR A 354 3.25 17.27 -29.98
CA THR A 354 4.04 17.27 -28.74
C THR A 354 3.17 17.00 -27.49
N GLN A 355 1.92 17.47 -27.45
CA GLN A 355 0.99 17.24 -26.34
C GLN A 355 0.45 15.80 -26.27
N ASP A 356 0.31 15.11 -27.41
CA ASP A 356 -0.12 13.70 -27.45
C ASP A 356 1.04 12.70 -27.22
N TYR A 357 2.29 13.16 -27.13
CA TYR A 357 3.40 12.28 -26.80
C TYR A 357 3.27 11.70 -25.36
N ILE A 358 3.62 10.43 -25.21
CA ILE A 358 3.31 9.64 -24.01
C ILE A 358 3.88 10.21 -22.70
N ALA A 359 5.06 10.85 -22.73
CA ALA A 359 5.65 11.54 -21.57
C ALA A 359 4.78 12.66 -20.99
N ASN A 360 3.94 13.29 -21.82
CA ASN A 360 2.99 14.32 -21.41
C ASN A 360 1.65 13.70 -20.97
N ARG A 361 1.20 12.63 -21.65
CA ARG A 361 -0.06 11.94 -21.34
C ARG A 361 -0.03 11.13 -20.06
N LEU A 362 1.07 10.43 -19.76
CA LEU A 362 1.15 9.52 -18.60
C LEU A 362 0.80 10.21 -17.28
N ARG A 363 1.03 11.52 -17.17
CA ARG A 363 0.74 12.34 -15.98
C ARG A 363 -0.75 12.42 -15.63
N TYR A 364 -1.63 12.20 -16.60
CA TYR A 364 -3.07 12.39 -16.46
C TYR A 364 -3.94 11.32 -17.11
N SER A 365 -3.40 10.42 -17.94
CA SER A 365 -4.13 9.35 -18.63
C SER A 365 -3.66 7.99 -18.13
N LEU A 366 -4.54 7.24 -17.45
CA LEU A 366 -4.20 5.92 -16.93
C LEU A 366 -3.90 4.96 -18.08
N ARG A 367 -4.61 5.07 -19.21
CA ARG A 367 -4.33 4.31 -20.43
C ARG A 367 -2.89 4.53 -20.93
N ALA A 368 -2.43 5.78 -20.95
CA ALA A 368 -1.07 6.11 -21.37
C ALA A 368 -0.04 5.53 -20.39
N TYR A 369 -0.23 5.71 -19.08
CA TYR A 369 0.68 5.15 -18.07
C TYR A 369 0.71 3.61 -18.12
N ALA A 370 -0.45 2.96 -18.14
CA ALA A 370 -0.58 1.50 -18.21
C ALA A 370 0.10 0.90 -19.46
N SER A 371 0.07 1.59 -20.61
CA SER A 371 0.72 1.10 -21.83
C SER A 371 2.25 1.01 -21.77
N ILE A 372 2.90 1.78 -20.87
CA ILE A 372 4.36 1.72 -20.62
C ILE A 372 4.71 1.12 -19.25
N LEU A 373 3.72 0.69 -18.47
CA LEU A 373 3.93 0.32 -17.06
C LEU A 373 4.81 -0.92 -16.90
N TYR A 374 4.82 -1.79 -17.91
CA TYR A 374 5.63 -2.98 -17.99
C TYR A 374 6.43 -2.97 -19.29
N LEU A 375 7.72 -3.29 -19.24
CA LEU A 375 8.60 -3.30 -20.42
C LEU A 375 8.15 -4.36 -21.44
N ARG A 376 7.54 -5.45 -20.95
CA ARG A 376 6.81 -6.49 -21.69
C ARG A 376 5.61 -6.93 -20.85
N VAL A 377 4.40 -6.91 -21.41
CA VAL A 377 3.27 -7.66 -20.87
C VAL A 377 3.32 -9.07 -21.46
N PRO A 378 3.07 -10.16 -20.72
CA PRO A 378 3.00 -11.51 -21.28
C PRO A 378 1.91 -11.63 -22.35
N ASP A 379 2.17 -12.33 -23.46
CA ASP A 379 1.22 -12.45 -24.58
C ASP A 379 -0.12 -13.13 -24.19
N SER A 380 -0.12 -13.89 -23.10
CA SER A 380 -1.31 -14.52 -22.51
C SER A 380 -2.14 -13.60 -21.62
N PHE A 381 -1.67 -12.37 -21.32
CA PHE A 381 -2.26 -11.48 -20.31
C PHE A 381 -2.66 -10.12 -20.89
N ARG A 382 -3.85 -9.62 -20.50
CA ARG A 382 -4.43 -8.38 -21.05
C ARG A 382 -4.82 -7.38 -19.98
N ILE A 383 -4.35 -6.14 -20.10
CA ILE A 383 -4.78 -5.01 -19.26
C ILE A 383 -6.01 -4.37 -19.92
N ILE A 384 -7.20 -4.54 -19.35
CA ILE A 384 -8.48 -4.10 -19.91
C ILE A 384 -9.00 -2.88 -19.14
N LEU A 385 -8.65 -1.68 -19.61
CA LEU A 385 -9.12 -0.43 -19.02
C LEU A 385 -10.47 -0.02 -19.62
N ARG A 386 -11.48 0.22 -18.78
CA ARG A 386 -12.78 0.78 -19.20
C ARG A 386 -13.50 0.00 -20.30
N GLY A 387 -13.30 -1.33 -20.33
CA GLY A 387 -13.87 -2.20 -21.36
C GLY A 387 -13.18 -2.11 -22.72
N LYS A 388 -11.97 -1.53 -22.81
CA LYS A 388 -11.08 -1.69 -23.98
C LYS A 388 -9.65 -1.98 -23.55
N ASP A 389 -9.10 -3.06 -24.07
CA ASP A 389 -7.72 -3.51 -23.92
C ASP A 389 -6.73 -2.34 -24.16
N VAL A 390 -5.67 -2.30 -23.35
CA VAL A 390 -4.58 -1.33 -23.39
C VAL A 390 -3.46 -1.92 -24.23
N GLU A 391 -3.28 -1.39 -25.43
CA GLU A 391 -2.16 -1.78 -26.30
C GLU A 391 -0.83 -1.48 -25.58
N PRO A 392 0.09 -2.45 -25.42
CA PRO A 392 1.41 -2.19 -24.86
C PRO A 392 2.24 -1.31 -25.80
N HIS A 393 2.82 -0.24 -25.27
CA HIS A 393 3.60 0.73 -26.04
C HIS A 393 5.08 0.69 -25.65
N ASN A 394 5.89 -0.03 -26.43
CA ASN A 394 7.33 -0.02 -26.21
C ASN A 394 7.96 1.31 -26.70
N VAL A 395 8.42 2.15 -25.77
CA VAL A 395 9.02 3.48 -26.05
C VAL A 395 10.24 3.39 -26.99
N VAL A 396 10.94 2.25 -27.05
CA VAL A 396 12.02 2.03 -28.04
C VAL A 396 11.51 2.23 -29.47
N ASN A 397 10.24 1.93 -29.76
CA ASN A 397 9.65 2.10 -31.09
C ASN A 397 9.50 3.58 -31.50
N ASP A 398 9.58 4.52 -30.56
CA ASP A 398 9.58 5.97 -30.82
C ASP A 398 10.96 6.58 -31.01
N LEU A 399 12.02 5.77 -30.87
CA LEU A 399 13.38 6.21 -31.08
C LEU A 399 13.79 6.10 -32.56
N LEU A 400 14.49 7.13 -33.03
CA LEU A 400 15.28 7.22 -34.26
C LEU A 400 16.77 7.09 -33.90
N TYR A 401 17.60 6.72 -34.87
CA TYR A 401 19.07 6.59 -34.72
C TYR A 401 19.49 5.83 -33.46
N ARG A 402 18.91 4.64 -33.26
CA ARG A 402 19.01 3.88 -32.01
C ARG A 402 20.41 3.32 -31.79
N GLU A 403 20.93 3.48 -30.58
CA GLU A 403 22.16 2.83 -30.13
C GLU A 403 21.92 2.02 -28.85
N CYS A 404 22.75 1.00 -28.63
CA CYS A 404 22.69 0.09 -27.50
C CYS A 404 23.98 0.21 -26.68
N VAL A 405 23.95 1.00 -25.61
CA VAL A 405 25.11 1.22 -24.74
C VAL A 405 25.13 0.19 -23.63
N LEU A 406 26.24 -0.55 -23.50
CA LEU A 406 26.45 -1.51 -22.43
C LEU A 406 26.92 -0.81 -21.15
N TYR A 407 26.24 -1.07 -20.03
CA TYR A 407 26.65 -0.63 -18.71
C TYR A 407 26.95 -1.83 -17.80
N LYS A 408 28.10 -1.79 -17.12
CA LYS A 408 28.47 -2.74 -16.07
C LYS A 408 28.49 -2.03 -14.71
N PRO A 409 27.42 -2.09 -13.90
CA PRO A 409 27.46 -1.54 -12.55
C PRO A 409 28.49 -2.28 -11.69
N GLN A 410 29.41 -1.52 -11.08
CA GLN A 410 30.35 -2.06 -10.10
C GLN A 410 29.65 -2.30 -8.76
N ILE A 411 29.25 -3.57 -8.52
CA ILE A 411 28.62 -4.04 -7.29
C ILE A 411 29.60 -4.97 -6.57
N ALA A 412 29.79 -4.81 -5.27
CA ALA A 412 30.70 -5.66 -4.51
C ALA A 412 30.08 -7.06 -4.28
N GLY A 413 30.89 -8.11 -4.44
CA GLY A 413 30.51 -9.50 -4.10
C GLY A 413 29.56 -10.21 -5.07
N LEU A 414 29.08 -9.55 -6.13
CA LEU A 414 28.21 -10.15 -7.16
C LEU A 414 28.96 -10.37 -8.49
N PRO A 415 28.51 -11.33 -9.34
CA PRO A 415 29.04 -11.50 -10.69
C PRO A 415 28.85 -10.24 -11.56
N GLU A 416 29.57 -10.15 -12.69
CA GLU A 416 29.50 -9.00 -13.61
C GLU A 416 28.11 -8.86 -14.28
N LEU A 417 27.19 -8.19 -13.58
CA LEU A 417 25.94 -7.76 -14.17
C LEU A 417 26.23 -6.80 -15.33
N SER A 418 25.58 -7.03 -16.47
CA SER A 418 25.73 -6.24 -17.68
C SER A 418 24.35 -5.86 -18.20
N ILE A 419 24.11 -4.56 -18.39
CA ILE A 419 22.80 -3.97 -18.69
C ILE A 419 22.89 -3.24 -20.02
N VAL A 420 21.98 -3.55 -20.95
CA VAL A 420 21.87 -2.84 -22.23
C VAL A 420 20.91 -1.68 -22.05
N THR A 421 21.42 -0.46 -22.22
CA THR A 421 20.60 0.76 -22.32
C THR A 421 20.37 1.06 -23.79
N THR A 422 19.11 1.08 -24.23
CA THR A 422 18.77 1.54 -25.59
C THR A 422 18.54 3.04 -25.54
N ILE A 423 19.29 3.81 -26.33
CA ILE A 423 19.20 5.27 -26.41
C ILE A 423 18.85 5.71 -27.84
N GLY A 424 18.19 6.86 -28.00
CA GLY A 424 17.91 7.43 -29.30
C GLY A 424 17.21 8.79 -29.26
N PHE A 425 17.10 9.45 -30.41
CA PHE A 425 16.26 10.64 -30.56
C PHE A 425 14.78 10.27 -30.73
N VAL A 426 13.89 10.88 -29.95
CA VAL A 426 12.44 10.72 -30.13
C VAL A 426 11.98 11.23 -31.50
N LYS A 427 11.02 10.55 -32.13
CA LYS A 427 10.31 11.07 -33.32
C LYS A 427 9.82 12.50 -33.05
N GLY A 428 10.19 13.44 -33.91
CA GLY A 428 9.85 14.86 -33.73
C GLY A 428 10.86 15.66 -32.88
N ALA A 429 12.00 15.09 -32.49
CA ALA A 429 13.17 15.88 -32.10
C ALA A 429 13.71 16.68 -33.31
N PRO A 430 14.30 17.87 -33.10
CA PRO A 430 14.54 18.54 -31.82
C PRO A 430 13.33 19.32 -31.28
N ASP A 431 12.26 19.50 -32.05
CA ASP A 431 11.13 20.38 -31.69
C ASP A 431 10.29 19.85 -30.51
N THR A 432 10.25 18.53 -30.32
CA THR A 432 9.62 17.87 -29.17
C THR A 432 10.40 18.12 -27.88
N ASP A 433 9.78 18.74 -26.87
CA ASP A 433 10.37 18.92 -25.52
C ASP A 433 10.17 17.67 -24.65
N VAL A 434 10.83 16.58 -25.04
CA VAL A 434 10.90 15.34 -24.28
C VAL A 434 12.35 14.87 -24.26
N GLN A 435 12.81 14.42 -23.09
CA GLN A 435 14.13 13.82 -22.90
C GLN A 435 14.14 13.00 -21.60
N GLY A 436 15.13 12.13 -21.46
CA GLY A 436 15.39 11.37 -20.22
C GLY A 436 15.09 9.87 -20.34
N PHE A 437 15.37 9.13 -19.26
CA PHE A 437 15.36 7.68 -19.27
C PHE A 437 14.08 7.10 -18.65
N ASN A 438 13.49 6.11 -19.30
CA ASN A 438 12.46 5.26 -18.73
C ASN A 438 13.14 4.09 -18.05
N VAL A 439 13.19 4.12 -16.72
CA VAL A 439 13.94 3.16 -15.90
C VAL A 439 12.97 2.16 -15.27
N TYR A 440 13.16 0.91 -15.63
CA TYR A 440 12.40 -0.23 -15.13
C TYR A 440 13.17 -0.94 -14.01
N HIS A 441 12.50 -1.77 -13.22
CA HIS A 441 13.08 -2.72 -12.28
C HIS A 441 12.19 -3.96 -12.31
N LYS A 442 12.78 -5.12 -12.61
CA LYS A 442 12.07 -6.41 -12.77
C LYS A 442 10.85 -6.24 -13.68
N ASN A 443 11.07 -5.78 -14.92
CA ASN A 443 10.04 -5.51 -15.93
C ASN A 443 9.07 -4.33 -15.61
N ARG A 444 9.05 -3.77 -14.39
CA ARG A 444 8.11 -2.72 -13.96
C ARG A 444 8.71 -1.32 -14.04
N LEU A 445 8.02 -0.37 -14.67
CA LEU A 445 8.45 1.03 -14.80
C LEU A 445 8.46 1.73 -13.43
N ILE A 446 9.63 2.15 -12.96
CA ILE A 446 9.80 2.90 -11.70
C ILE A 446 9.83 4.40 -12.00
N THR A 447 10.72 4.84 -12.89
CA THR A 447 10.93 6.28 -13.16
C THR A 447 10.73 6.59 -14.64
N PRO A 448 9.59 7.20 -15.04
CA PRO A 448 9.34 7.63 -16.40
C PRO A 448 10.11 8.91 -16.76
N PHE A 449 10.79 8.90 -17.91
CA PHE A 449 11.50 10.07 -18.50
C PHE A 449 12.39 10.85 -17.50
N TRP A 450 13.21 10.14 -16.72
CA TRP A 450 14.16 10.71 -15.75
C TRP A 450 15.17 11.65 -16.43
N LYS A 451 15.04 12.96 -16.18
CA LYS A 451 15.89 14.01 -16.78
C LYS A 451 17.25 14.14 -16.05
N VAL A 452 18.10 13.13 -16.17
CA VAL A 452 19.49 13.11 -15.64
C VAL A 452 20.40 14.17 -16.30
N ALA A 453 20.17 14.44 -17.58
CA ALA A 453 20.84 15.50 -18.32
C ALA A 453 19.96 16.75 -18.34
N SER A 454 20.48 17.85 -17.80
CA SER A 454 19.94 19.20 -17.98
C SER A 454 21.11 20.18 -18.08
N ASN A 455 21.00 21.14 -19.00
CA ASN A 455 21.91 22.29 -19.11
C ASN A 455 21.22 23.44 -19.85
N SER A 456 21.76 24.64 -19.69
CA SER A 456 21.23 25.90 -20.23
C SER A 456 21.18 25.98 -21.76
N TYR A 457 21.85 25.07 -22.46
CA TYR A 457 22.05 25.09 -23.91
C TYR A 457 21.24 24.01 -24.64
N GLY A 458 20.46 23.20 -23.93
CA GLY A 458 19.56 22.21 -24.53
C GLY A 458 20.22 20.93 -25.07
N LYS A 459 21.49 20.62 -24.74
CA LYS A 459 22.05 19.29 -25.08
C LYS A 459 21.25 18.19 -24.38
N GLY A 460 21.00 17.09 -25.08
CA GLY A 460 20.12 16.01 -24.62
C GLY A 460 18.63 16.24 -24.88
N ARG A 461 18.20 17.39 -25.41
CA ARG A 461 16.80 17.59 -25.83
C ARG A 461 16.45 16.62 -26.96
N GLY A 462 15.34 15.91 -26.82
CA GLY A 462 14.93 14.86 -27.74
C GLY A 462 15.57 13.49 -27.45
N VAL A 463 16.63 13.41 -26.63
CA VAL A 463 17.31 12.14 -26.33
C VAL A 463 16.53 11.40 -25.24
N VAL A 464 16.06 10.20 -25.57
CA VAL A 464 15.29 9.32 -24.67
C VAL A 464 15.99 7.96 -24.61
N GLY A 465 16.07 7.40 -23.40
CA GLY A 465 16.64 6.07 -23.19
C GLY A 465 15.70 5.13 -22.43
N ILE A 466 15.96 3.83 -22.55
CA ILE A 466 15.24 2.74 -21.88
C ILE A 466 16.26 1.75 -21.31
N LEU A 467 16.10 1.38 -20.03
CA LEU A 467 16.86 0.31 -19.38
C LEU A 467 16.05 -0.35 -18.24
N ASP A 468 16.43 -1.57 -17.88
CA ASP A 468 16.03 -2.18 -16.60
C ASP A 468 17.21 -2.10 -15.62
N ALA A 469 16.96 -1.56 -14.43
CA ALA A 469 17.90 -1.31 -13.36
C ALA A 469 17.58 -2.16 -12.11
N SER A 470 17.21 -3.43 -12.29
CA SER A 470 16.94 -4.43 -11.23
C SER A 470 18.02 -4.58 -10.13
N PHE A 471 19.18 -3.96 -10.28
CA PHE A 471 20.26 -3.92 -9.28
C PHE A 471 20.14 -2.77 -8.27
N ILE A 472 19.15 -1.89 -8.41
CA ILE A 472 18.84 -0.81 -7.47
C ILE A 472 17.44 -1.04 -6.94
N LYS A 473 17.30 -1.04 -5.61
CA LYS A 473 16.02 -1.24 -4.93
C LYS A 473 15.09 -0.02 -5.11
N PRO A 474 13.81 -0.22 -5.49
CA PRO A 474 12.84 0.86 -5.59
C PRO A 474 12.37 1.34 -4.20
N THR A 475 11.83 2.56 -4.13
CA THR A 475 11.12 3.08 -2.95
C THR A 475 9.84 2.29 -2.67
N HIS A 476 9.29 2.41 -1.45
CA HIS A 476 8.09 1.69 -1.01
C HIS A 476 6.86 1.92 -1.91
N ASP A 477 6.76 3.09 -2.57
CA ASP A 477 5.67 3.44 -3.50
C ASP A 477 5.97 3.06 -4.97
N LYS A 478 7.15 2.48 -5.25
CA LYS A 478 7.66 2.11 -6.58
C LYS A 478 7.66 3.24 -7.62
N GLN A 479 7.78 4.51 -7.20
CA GLN A 479 7.85 5.68 -8.10
C GLN A 479 9.27 6.27 -8.24
N ASP A 480 10.21 5.81 -7.41
CA ASP A 480 11.60 6.24 -7.43
C ASP A 480 12.52 5.09 -6.95
N PHE A 481 13.84 5.30 -7.00
CA PHE A 481 14.86 4.38 -6.48
C PHE A 481 15.48 4.89 -5.17
N GLU A 482 15.88 3.96 -4.30
CA GLU A 482 16.61 4.27 -3.06
C GLU A 482 17.92 5.03 -3.37
N LYS A 483 18.15 6.15 -2.67
CA LYS A 483 19.25 7.11 -2.92
C LYS A 483 20.60 6.60 -2.43
N SER A 484 21.03 5.52 -3.06
CA SER A 484 22.27 4.78 -2.81
C SER A 484 23.45 5.27 -3.65
N VAL A 485 24.66 4.76 -3.35
CA VAL A 485 25.83 4.97 -4.21
C VAL A 485 25.63 4.38 -5.61
N LEU A 486 24.85 3.30 -5.74
CA LEU A 486 24.50 2.70 -7.04
C LEU A 486 23.57 3.61 -7.85
N HIS A 487 22.59 4.26 -7.22
CA HIS A 487 21.77 5.30 -7.85
C HIS A 487 22.62 6.46 -8.38
N GLN A 488 23.53 7.00 -7.56
CA GLN A 488 24.39 8.12 -7.97
C GLN A 488 25.34 7.74 -9.11
N ARG A 489 25.88 6.51 -9.11
CA ARG A 489 26.69 5.96 -10.21
C ARG A 489 25.88 5.81 -11.49
N LEU A 490 24.63 5.33 -11.40
CA LEU A 490 23.74 5.21 -12.56
C LEU A 490 23.36 6.59 -13.11
N GLU A 491 22.95 7.53 -12.26
CA GLU A 491 22.56 8.89 -12.65
C GLU A 491 23.68 9.61 -13.43
N ASN A 492 24.92 9.53 -12.92
CA ASN A 492 26.09 10.05 -13.62
C ASN A 492 26.33 9.34 -14.95
N ARG A 493 26.25 8.00 -15.00
CA ARG A 493 26.46 7.26 -16.25
C ARG A 493 25.39 7.53 -17.31
N LEU A 494 24.12 7.61 -16.93
CA LEU A 494 23.04 7.95 -17.87
C LEU A 494 23.21 9.38 -18.43
N LYS A 495 23.73 10.30 -17.61
CA LYS A 495 24.09 11.67 -18.03
C LYS A 495 25.28 11.68 -19.00
N GLU A 496 26.31 10.86 -18.77
CA GLU A 496 27.42 10.65 -19.71
C GLU A 496 26.93 10.07 -21.05
N MET A 497 26.12 9.01 -21.01
CA MET A 497 25.50 8.43 -22.22
C MET A 497 24.70 9.46 -23.04
N THR A 498 24.10 10.45 -22.39
CA THR A 498 23.34 11.55 -23.03
C THR A 498 24.23 12.65 -23.63
N TYR A 499 25.56 12.54 -23.48
CA TYR A 499 26.55 13.45 -24.05
C TYR A 499 27.57 12.75 -24.96
N GLU A 500 27.69 11.42 -24.85
CA GLU A 500 28.38 10.55 -25.80
C GLU A 500 27.57 10.35 -27.10
N TYR A 501 26.24 10.39 -26.97
CA TYR A 501 25.23 10.37 -28.02
C TYR A 501 24.70 11.78 -28.35
#